data_AF-A0A5Q4VC58-F1
#
_entry.id   AF-A0A5Q4VC58-F1
#
_cell.length_a   1.000
_cell.length_b   1.000
_cell.length_c   1.000
_cell.angle_alpha   90.00
_cell.angle_beta   90.00
_cell.angle_gamma   90.00
#
_symmetry.space_group_name_H-M   'P 1'
#
loop_
_entity.id
_entity.type
_entity.pdbx_description
1 polymer ?
#
loop_
_entity_poly.entity_id
_entity_poly.type
_entity_poly.pdbx_seq_one_letter_code
_entity_poly.pdbx_strand_id
1 'polypeptide(L)'
;MTTIKKNIAEYQALSEFERSIMEILAVASCGINQGQLVACFAAFGIKDKDGKSFEPKIKSQNFIRFRSELTKLMARDFLVGKNPSFLCPTKPYARSITLHLMREKRFSSMAEVIVETLELREEDFKASKKLKMKDLKAAMRIALLTEGGEAAEALYFRWIGDAEGKEALEAIWLEFCCHPFVPELFSFLPRKFQCEYIKKPVFLHNISWQKNSSLLDYAERLVEE
;
A
#
# COMPACT_ATOMS: atom_id res chain seq x y z
N MET A 1 16.64 5.46 -16.93
CA MET A 1 16.06 4.29 -16.21
C MET A 1 14.81 4.77 -15.50
N THR A 2 13.63 4.20 -15.77
CA THR A 2 12.37 4.67 -15.15
C THR A 2 12.47 4.60 -13.63
N THR A 3 11.82 5.51 -12.91
CA THR A 3 11.82 5.56 -11.43
C THR A 3 11.44 4.21 -10.80
N ILE A 4 10.52 3.47 -11.44
CA ILE A 4 10.13 2.11 -11.01
C ILE A 4 11.31 1.13 -11.09
N LYS A 5 12.06 1.10 -12.21
CA LYS A 5 13.23 0.20 -12.35
C LYS A 5 14.30 0.48 -11.31
N LYS A 6 14.53 1.76 -10.98
CA LYS A 6 15.45 2.17 -9.90
C LYS A 6 14.97 1.68 -8.55
N ASN A 7 13.72 1.95 -8.20
CA ASN A 7 13.16 1.53 -6.92
C ASN A 7 13.19 0.00 -6.75
N ILE A 8 12.89 -0.75 -7.81
CA ILE A 8 12.97 -2.23 -7.80
C ILE A 8 14.41 -2.68 -7.58
N ALA A 9 15.40 -2.10 -8.27
CA ALA A 9 16.80 -2.45 -8.08
C ALA A 9 17.28 -2.20 -6.63
N GLU A 10 16.89 -1.06 -6.04
CA GLU A 10 17.23 -0.73 -4.65
C GLU A 10 16.54 -1.66 -3.65
N TYR A 11 15.28 -2.04 -3.90
CA TYR A 11 14.55 -3.04 -3.12
C TYR A 11 15.17 -4.44 -3.26
N GLN A 12 15.57 -4.86 -4.46
CA GLN A 12 16.21 -6.16 -4.68
C GLN A 12 17.56 -6.28 -3.99
N ALA A 13 18.27 -5.15 -3.82
CA ALA A 13 19.53 -5.08 -3.07
C ALA A 13 19.37 -5.15 -1.54
N LEU A 14 18.15 -5.13 -1.01
CA LEU A 14 17.89 -5.36 0.41
C LEU A 14 18.19 -6.82 0.80
N SER A 15 18.49 -7.06 2.08
CA SER A 15 18.53 -8.42 2.62
C SER A 15 17.16 -9.08 2.52
N GLU A 16 17.10 -10.41 2.54
CA GLU A 16 15.84 -11.15 2.47
C GLU A 16 14.84 -10.69 3.54
N PHE A 17 15.31 -10.52 4.78
CA PHE A 17 14.45 -10.09 5.88
C PHE A 17 13.95 -8.64 5.70
N GLU A 18 14.80 -7.72 5.23
CA GLU A 18 14.38 -6.35 4.89
C GLU A 18 13.38 -6.32 3.73
N ARG A 19 13.53 -7.21 2.73
CA ARG A 19 12.55 -7.35 1.64
C ARG A 19 11.20 -7.82 2.18
N SER A 20 11.18 -8.84 3.03
CA SER A 20 9.94 -9.34 3.63
C SER A 20 9.19 -8.26 4.42
N ILE A 21 9.92 -7.40 5.16
CA ILE A 21 9.33 -6.22 5.81
C ILE A 21 8.66 -5.32 4.76
N MET A 22 9.40 -4.95 3.72
CA MET A 22 8.90 -4.02 2.71
C MET A 22 7.73 -4.59 1.90
N GLU A 23 7.72 -5.89 1.61
CA GLU A 23 6.61 -6.58 0.96
C GLU A 23 5.35 -6.57 1.83
N ILE A 24 5.46 -6.93 3.11
CA ILE A 24 4.33 -6.88 4.06
C ILE A 24 3.75 -5.47 4.12
N LEU A 25 4.61 -4.47 4.29
CA LEU A 25 4.20 -3.08 4.40
C LEU A 25 3.58 -2.53 3.09
N ALA A 26 4.06 -2.98 1.92
CA ALA A 26 3.50 -2.59 0.64
C ALA A 26 2.12 -3.22 0.38
N VAL A 27 1.93 -4.49 0.76
CA VAL A 27 0.66 -5.19 0.59
C VAL A 27 -0.39 -4.71 1.61
N ALA A 28 0.02 -4.46 2.86
CA ALA A 28 -0.85 -3.95 3.93
C ALA A 28 -1.61 -2.68 3.55
N SER A 29 -1.11 -1.89 2.58
CA SER A 29 -1.83 -0.77 1.99
C SER A 29 -2.23 0.36 2.96
N CYS A 30 -1.80 0.27 4.21
CA CYS A 30 -1.88 1.28 5.25
C CYS A 30 -0.65 1.19 6.16
N GLY A 31 -0.43 2.21 6.99
CA GLY A 31 0.62 2.13 7.98
C GLY A 31 0.20 1.23 9.15
N ILE A 32 1.09 0.31 9.50
CA ILE A 32 0.91 -0.66 10.59
C ILE A 32 1.91 -0.40 11.71
N ASN A 33 1.59 -0.83 12.92
CA ASN A 33 2.53 -0.76 14.04
C ASN A 33 3.43 -2.01 14.10
N GLN A 34 4.43 -1.99 14.99
CA GLN A 34 5.37 -3.09 15.18
C GLN A 34 4.70 -4.40 15.61
N GLY A 35 3.64 -4.35 16.41
CA GLY A 35 2.91 -5.52 16.86
C GLY A 35 2.19 -6.21 15.71
N GLN A 36 1.58 -5.42 14.81
CA GLN A 36 0.96 -5.90 13.58
C GLN A 36 2.01 -6.52 12.64
N LEU A 37 3.16 -5.87 12.48
CA LEU A 37 4.26 -6.43 11.66
C LEU A 37 4.75 -7.79 12.22
N VAL A 38 4.88 -7.91 13.54
CA VAL A 38 5.22 -9.18 14.22
C VAL A 38 4.16 -10.25 13.96
N ALA A 39 2.88 -9.90 14.01
CA ALA A 39 1.81 -10.83 13.69
C ALA A 39 1.93 -11.32 12.24
N CYS A 40 2.23 -10.43 11.29
CA CYS A 40 2.48 -10.81 9.90
C CYS A 40 3.70 -11.74 9.78
N PHE A 41 4.81 -11.46 10.46
CA PHE A 41 5.97 -12.37 10.45
C PHE A 41 5.61 -13.77 10.93
N ALA A 42 4.84 -13.86 12.01
CA ALA A 42 4.39 -15.15 12.54
C ALA A 42 3.50 -15.88 11.52
N ALA A 43 2.54 -15.18 10.91
CA ALA A 43 1.62 -15.75 9.92
C ALA A 43 2.34 -16.24 8.65
N PHE A 44 3.39 -15.54 8.22
CA PHE A 44 4.23 -15.93 7.08
C PHE A 44 5.35 -16.93 7.44
N GLY A 45 5.49 -17.32 8.71
CA GLY A 45 6.58 -18.19 9.16
C GLY A 45 7.98 -17.58 8.99
N ILE A 46 8.07 -16.25 8.93
CA ILE A 46 9.33 -15.51 8.80
C ILE A 46 10.12 -15.64 10.10
N LYS A 47 11.43 -15.86 9.96
CA LYS A 47 12.37 -15.96 11.07
C LYS A 47 13.32 -14.76 11.08
N ASP A 48 13.86 -14.45 12.25
CA ASP A 48 14.94 -13.46 12.34
C ASP A 48 16.25 -14.01 11.74
N LYS A 49 17.28 -13.15 11.71
CA LYS A 49 18.63 -13.50 11.24
C LYS A 49 19.28 -14.68 11.97
N ASP A 50 18.83 -15.00 13.19
CA ASP A 50 19.32 -16.10 14.01
C ASP A 50 18.42 -17.35 13.87
N GLY A 51 17.45 -17.33 12.95
CA GLY A 51 16.53 -18.44 12.69
C GLY A 51 15.40 -18.58 13.71
N LYS A 52 15.15 -17.58 14.57
CA LYS A 52 14.11 -17.63 15.61
C LYS A 52 12.78 -17.13 15.07
N SER A 53 11.72 -17.84 15.42
CA SER A 53 10.35 -17.45 15.08
C SER A 53 9.88 -16.24 15.91
N PHE A 54 8.97 -15.48 15.33
CA PHE A 54 8.29 -14.38 15.99
C PHE A 54 7.02 -14.86 16.69
N GLU A 55 6.87 -14.51 17.97
CA GLU A 55 5.69 -14.86 18.77
C GLU A 55 4.92 -13.59 19.16
N PRO A 56 3.67 -13.39 18.70
CA PRO A 56 2.92 -12.14 18.93
C PRO A 56 2.79 -11.71 20.40
N LYS A 57 2.88 -12.68 21.33
CA LYS A 57 2.76 -12.46 22.78
C LYS A 57 4.03 -11.86 23.42
N ILE A 58 5.19 -11.91 22.76
CA ILE A 58 6.49 -11.46 23.32
C ILE A 58 6.96 -10.16 22.65
N LYS A 59 6.20 -9.07 22.85
CA LYS A 59 6.35 -7.81 22.11
C LYS A 59 7.75 -7.17 22.21
N SER A 60 8.31 -7.03 23.42
CA SER A 60 9.56 -6.30 23.65
C SER A 60 10.78 -7.02 23.06
N GLN A 61 10.86 -8.35 23.24
CA GLN A 61 11.98 -9.14 22.71
C GLN A 61 11.93 -9.24 21.19
N ASN A 62 10.72 -9.40 20.61
CA ASN A 62 10.59 -9.43 19.16
C ASN A 62 11.06 -8.12 18.53
N PHE A 63 10.68 -6.99 19.10
CA PHE A 63 11.09 -5.69 18.55
C PHE A 63 12.61 -5.53 18.48
N ILE A 64 13.34 -5.95 19.52
CA ILE A 64 14.81 -5.88 19.52
C ILE A 64 15.42 -6.64 18.33
N ARG A 65 14.78 -7.74 17.90
CA ARG A 65 15.29 -8.62 16.84
C ARG A 65 15.26 -8.01 15.44
N PHE A 66 14.33 -7.09 15.16
CA PHE A 66 14.19 -6.45 13.83
C PHE A 66 14.39 -4.93 13.84
N ARG A 67 14.77 -4.36 14.99
CA ARG A 67 14.99 -2.92 15.15
C ARG A 67 16.12 -2.39 14.26
N SER A 68 17.18 -3.18 14.07
CA SER A 68 18.32 -2.76 13.24
C SER A 68 17.90 -2.56 11.80
N GLU A 69 17.10 -3.48 11.28
CA GLU A 69 16.58 -3.51 9.91
C GLU A 69 15.61 -2.35 9.68
N LEU A 70 14.69 -2.10 10.62
CA LEU A 70 13.84 -0.90 10.54
C LEU A 70 14.66 0.39 10.54
N THR A 71 15.72 0.45 11.35
CA THR A 71 16.60 1.62 11.40
C THR A 71 17.32 1.84 10.06
N LYS A 72 17.80 0.77 9.42
CA LYS A 72 18.41 0.82 8.09
C LYS A 72 17.41 1.25 7.02
N LEU A 73 16.20 0.67 7.02
CA LEU A 73 15.15 1.03 6.07
C LEU A 73 14.72 2.50 6.21
N MET A 74 14.60 3.00 7.45
CA MET A 74 14.35 4.43 7.71
C MET A 74 15.52 5.32 7.24
N ALA A 75 16.76 4.93 7.50
CA ALA A 75 17.94 5.70 7.09
C ALA A 75 18.14 5.75 5.56
N ARG A 76 17.57 4.79 4.83
CA ARG A 76 17.58 4.70 3.36
C ARG A 76 16.30 5.23 2.71
N ASP A 77 15.44 5.93 3.45
CA ASP A 77 14.19 6.53 2.97
C ASP A 77 13.19 5.54 2.34
N PHE A 78 13.25 4.26 2.74
CA PHE A 78 12.24 3.27 2.36
C PHE A 78 10.93 3.47 3.11
N LEU A 79 10.99 4.03 4.34
CA LEU A 79 9.84 4.21 5.23
C LEU A 79 9.51 5.70 5.44
N VAL A 80 8.24 6.00 5.66
CA VAL A 80 7.75 7.35 5.97
C VAL A 80 8.11 7.72 7.40
N GLY A 81 8.82 8.83 7.56
CA GLY A 81 9.17 9.38 8.87
C GLY A 81 10.29 8.60 9.57
N LYS A 82 10.66 9.07 10.77
CA LYS A 82 11.74 8.49 11.60
C LYS A 82 11.22 7.80 12.86
N ASN A 83 9.90 7.57 12.94
CA ASN A 83 9.26 6.99 14.11
C ASN A 83 8.88 5.52 13.84
N PRO A 84 9.47 4.56 14.57
CA PRO A 84 9.20 3.14 14.32
C PRO A 84 7.83 2.68 14.84
N SER A 85 7.04 3.55 15.50
CA SER A 85 5.70 3.23 15.97
C SER A 85 4.65 3.12 14.86
N PHE A 86 4.93 3.71 13.69
CA PHE A 86 4.06 3.66 12.52
C PHE A 86 4.91 3.40 11.27
N LEU A 87 4.75 2.21 10.72
CA LEU A 87 5.55 1.70 9.62
C LEU A 87 4.73 1.78 8.34
N CYS A 88 5.18 2.60 7.40
CA CYS A 88 4.56 2.77 6.11
C CYS A 88 5.67 2.97 5.07
N PRO A 89 5.69 2.27 3.93
CA PRO A 89 6.67 2.53 2.89
C PRO A 89 6.44 3.91 2.29
N THR A 90 7.51 4.56 1.81
CA THR A 90 7.32 5.76 1.00
C THR A 90 6.55 5.38 -0.28
N LYS A 91 5.72 6.31 -0.76
CA LYS A 91 4.81 6.07 -1.90
C LYS A 91 5.52 5.42 -3.10
N PRO A 92 6.72 5.87 -3.54
CA PRO A 92 7.41 5.26 -4.68
C PRO A 92 7.76 3.78 -4.46
N TYR A 93 8.21 3.40 -3.27
CA TYR A 93 8.56 2.02 -2.94
C TYR A 93 7.33 1.13 -2.79
N ALA A 94 6.30 1.58 -2.05
CA ALA A 94 5.04 0.85 -1.92
C ALA A 94 4.54 0.38 -3.30
N ARG A 95 4.48 1.30 -4.25
CA ARG A 95 3.99 1.04 -5.62
C ARG A 95 4.88 0.08 -6.39
N SER A 96 6.19 0.35 -6.37
CA SER A 96 7.14 -0.45 -7.16
C SER A 96 7.15 -1.89 -6.68
N ILE A 97 7.03 -2.10 -5.37
CA ILE A 97 6.95 -3.42 -4.74
C ILE A 97 5.59 -4.07 -5.04
N THR A 98 4.47 -3.36 -4.89
CA THR A 98 3.14 -3.89 -5.28
C THR A 98 3.13 -4.39 -6.72
N LEU A 99 3.59 -3.57 -7.68
CA LEU A 99 3.64 -3.97 -9.09
C LEU A 99 4.57 -5.17 -9.33
N HIS A 100 5.71 -5.20 -8.65
CA HIS A 100 6.63 -6.32 -8.72
C HIS A 100 5.96 -7.62 -8.23
N LEU A 101 5.32 -7.59 -7.07
CA LEU A 101 4.59 -8.75 -6.50
C LEU A 101 3.42 -9.20 -7.38
N MET A 102 2.72 -8.27 -8.04
CA MET A 102 1.66 -8.60 -9.00
C MET A 102 2.22 -9.32 -10.22
N ARG A 103 3.34 -8.83 -10.79
CA ARG A 103 4.03 -9.47 -11.92
C ARG A 103 4.56 -10.86 -11.56
N GLU A 104 5.00 -11.04 -10.32
CA GLU A 104 5.42 -12.34 -9.78
C GLU A 104 4.24 -13.23 -9.35
N LYS A 105 2.99 -12.76 -9.46
CA LYS A 105 1.78 -13.48 -9.02
C LYS A 105 1.79 -13.86 -7.52
N ARG A 106 2.54 -13.11 -6.70
CA ARG A 106 2.66 -13.30 -5.25
C ARG A 106 1.74 -12.39 -4.44
N PHE A 107 1.23 -11.32 -5.06
CA PHE A 107 0.42 -10.31 -4.36
C PHE A 107 -0.81 -10.92 -3.70
N SER A 108 -1.64 -11.68 -4.42
CA SER A 108 -2.92 -12.18 -3.90
C SER A 108 -2.74 -13.14 -2.72
N SER A 109 -1.78 -14.07 -2.77
CA SER A 109 -1.49 -14.97 -1.65
C SER A 109 -0.97 -14.24 -0.42
N MET A 110 -0.17 -13.17 -0.61
CA MET A 110 0.26 -12.34 0.51
C MET A 110 -0.89 -11.50 1.07
N ALA A 111 -1.73 -10.96 0.20
CA ALA A 111 -2.88 -10.16 0.57
C ALA A 111 -3.87 -10.95 1.43
N GLU A 112 -4.13 -12.22 1.11
CA GLU A 112 -5.01 -13.09 1.89
C GLU A 112 -4.55 -13.22 3.35
N VAL A 113 -3.26 -13.53 3.55
CA VAL A 113 -2.65 -13.65 4.89
C VAL A 113 -2.68 -12.31 5.62
N ILE A 114 -2.39 -11.21 4.92
CA ILE A 114 -2.34 -9.87 5.52
C ILE A 114 -3.72 -9.37 5.91
N VAL A 115 -4.74 -9.59 5.07
CA VAL A 115 -6.12 -9.23 5.36
C VAL A 115 -6.63 -9.94 6.61
N GLU A 116 -6.30 -11.23 6.76
CA GLU A 116 -6.62 -11.98 7.98
C GLU A 116 -5.87 -11.46 9.19
N THR A 117 -4.55 -11.28 9.06
CA THR A 117 -3.69 -10.91 10.18
C THR A 117 -3.96 -9.49 10.71
N LEU A 118 -4.38 -8.60 9.81
CA LEU A 118 -4.66 -7.20 10.13
C LEU A 118 -6.15 -6.91 10.38
N GLU A 119 -7.00 -7.93 10.39
CA GLU A 119 -8.44 -7.80 10.63
C GLU A 119 -9.09 -6.82 9.63
N LEU A 120 -8.81 -7.01 8.34
CA LEU A 120 -9.28 -6.16 7.24
C LEU A 120 -10.45 -6.78 6.46
N ARG A 121 -11.10 -7.82 7.00
CA ARG A 121 -12.28 -8.43 6.38
C ARG A 121 -13.56 -7.71 6.80
N GLU A 122 -14.62 -7.93 6.04
CA GLU A 122 -15.93 -7.34 6.37
C GLU A 122 -16.47 -7.83 7.71
N GLU A 123 -16.16 -9.07 8.12
CA GLU A 123 -16.52 -9.62 9.43
C GLU A 123 -15.88 -8.82 10.56
N ASP A 124 -14.64 -8.37 10.36
CA ASP A 124 -13.89 -7.58 11.33
C ASP A 124 -14.46 -6.16 11.43
N PHE A 125 -14.91 -5.60 10.30
CA PHE A 125 -15.58 -4.29 10.26
C PHE A 125 -16.90 -4.32 11.03
N LYS A 126 -17.68 -5.40 10.89
CA LYS A 126 -18.91 -5.62 11.68
C LYS A 126 -18.63 -5.72 13.18
N ALA A 127 -17.54 -6.39 13.55
CA ALA A 127 -17.16 -6.57 14.94
C ALA A 127 -16.54 -5.30 15.57
N SER A 128 -15.98 -4.42 14.75
CA SER A 128 -15.33 -3.21 15.19
C SER A 128 -16.32 -2.14 15.65
N LYS A 129 -16.11 -1.62 16.86
CA LYS A 129 -16.89 -0.48 17.38
C LYS A 129 -16.56 0.85 16.70
N LYS A 130 -15.39 0.95 16.06
CA LYS A 130 -14.89 2.16 15.41
C LYS A 130 -14.04 1.77 14.20
N LEU A 131 -14.70 1.57 13.06
CA LEU A 131 -14.02 1.40 11.79
C LEU A 131 -13.27 2.69 11.44
N LYS A 132 -11.97 2.60 11.16
CA LYS A 132 -11.17 3.76 10.74
C LYS A 132 -11.09 3.81 9.23
N MET A 133 -11.13 5.02 8.68
CA MET A 133 -11.01 5.20 7.22
C MET A 133 -9.73 4.58 6.63
N LYS A 134 -8.63 4.58 7.36
CA LYS A 134 -7.37 3.96 6.92
C LYS A 134 -7.48 2.44 6.71
N ASP A 135 -8.30 1.76 7.51
CA ASP A 135 -8.45 0.30 7.47
C ASP A 135 -9.42 -0.07 6.34
N LEU A 136 -10.49 0.71 6.17
CA LEU A 136 -11.36 0.62 4.99
C LEU A 136 -10.59 0.89 3.68
N LYS A 137 -9.74 1.92 3.63
CA LYS A 137 -8.90 2.21 2.46
C LYS A 137 -7.91 1.08 2.18
N ALA A 138 -7.32 0.47 3.20
CA ALA A 138 -6.45 -0.69 3.02
C ALA A 138 -7.21 -1.85 2.35
N ALA A 139 -8.37 -2.21 2.88
CA ALA A 139 -9.21 -3.27 2.31
C ALA A 139 -9.68 -2.94 0.89
N MET A 140 -10.13 -1.71 0.63
CA MET A 140 -10.48 -1.26 -0.72
C MET A 140 -9.30 -1.38 -1.69
N ARG A 141 -8.09 -1.00 -1.27
CA ARG A 141 -6.90 -1.10 -2.13
C ARG A 141 -6.54 -2.54 -2.42
N ILE A 142 -6.64 -3.42 -1.43
CA ILE A 142 -6.40 -4.85 -1.61
C ILE A 142 -7.45 -5.43 -2.58
N ALA A 143 -8.74 -5.18 -2.34
CA ALA A 143 -9.83 -5.61 -3.21
C ALA A 143 -9.67 -5.10 -4.66
N LEU A 144 -9.24 -3.85 -4.85
CA LEU A 144 -8.96 -3.30 -6.17
C LEU A 144 -7.92 -4.15 -6.93
N LEU A 145 -6.90 -4.65 -6.23
CA LEU A 145 -5.77 -5.36 -6.81
C LEU A 145 -5.99 -6.87 -6.95
N THR A 146 -6.93 -7.43 -6.18
CA THR A 146 -7.25 -8.87 -6.19
C THR A 146 -8.53 -9.20 -6.95
N GLU A 147 -9.54 -8.33 -6.86
CA GLU A 147 -10.91 -8.57 -7.34
C GLU A 147 -11.40 -7.50 -8.33
N GLY A 148 -10.75 -6.33 -8.35
CA GLY A 148 -11.04 -5.23 -9.27
C GLY A 148 -11.85 -4.09 -8.66
N GLY A 149 -12.07 -3.06 -9.47
CA GLY A 149 -12.65 -1.80 -9.01
C GLY A 149 -14.08 -1.90 -8.49
N GLU A 150 -14.91 -2.79 -9.03
CA GLU A 150 -16.30 -2.97 -8.59
C GLU A 150 -16.38 -3.53 -7.16
N ALA A 151 -15.53 -4.51 -6.82
CA ALA A 151 -15.44 -5.06 -5.47
C ALA A 151 -15.00 -3.99 -4.46
N ALA A 152 -14.00 -3.18 -4.81
CA ALA A 152 -13.52 -2.10 -3.97
C ALA A 152 -14.56 -0.97 -3.78
N GLU A 153 -15.34 -0.63 -4.81
CA GLU A 153 -16.48 0.27 -4.68
C GLU A 153 -17.58 -0.27 -3.77
N ALA A 154 -17.91 -1.56 -3.92
CA ALA A 154 -18.93 -2.21 -3.10
C ALA A 154 -18.56 -2.15 -1.61
N LEU A 155 -17.30 -2.39 -1.27
CA LEU A 155 -16.77 -2.23 0.09
C LEU A 155 -16.94 -0.79 0.60
N TYR A 156 -16.58 0.21 -0.21
CA TYR A 156 -16.72 1.62 0.17
C TYR A 156 -18.18 1.97 0.50
N PHE A 157 -19.11 1.72 -0.41
CA PHE A 157 -20.50 2.14 -0.22
C PHE A 157 -21.18 1.44 0.95
N ARG A 158 -20.77 0.19 1.24
CA ARG A 158 -21.28 -0.57 2.37
C ARG A 158 -20.80 -0.02 3.71
N TRP A 159 -19.54 0.46 3.79
CA TRP A 159 -18.87 0.73 5.07
C TRP A 159 -18.54 2.20 5.35
N ILE A 160 -18.63 3.09 4.36
CA ILE A 160 -18.33 4.52 4.56
C ILE A 160 -19.26 5.20 5.57
N GLY A 161 -20.47 4.66 5.77
CA GLY A 161 -21.42 5.12 6.78
C GLY A 161 -20.84 5.06 8.19
N ASP A 162 -20.10 4.00 8.48
CA ASP A 162 -19.58 3.64 9.81
C ASP A 162 -18.12 4.08 10.03
N ALA A 163 -17.41 4.43 8.95
CA ALA A 163 -16.01 4.83 9.02
C ALA A 163 -15.81 6.21 9.67
N GLU A 164 -14.90 6.29 10.65
CA GLU A 164 -14.41 7.54 11.21
C GLU A 164 -13.43 8.22 10.25
N GLY A 165 -13.62 9.53 10.01
CA GLY A 165 -12.76 10.31 9.11
C GLY A 165 -13.08 10.06 7.63
N LYS A 166 -14.38 10.07 7.28
CA LYS A 166 -14.90 9.81 5.92
C LYS A 166 -14.16 10.62 4.86
N GLU A 167 -13.71 9.93 3.82
CA GLU A 167 -13.12 10.53 2.63
C GLU A 167 -14.03 10.26 1.43
N ALA A 168 -14.10 11.21 0.49
CA ALA A 168 -14.82 11.00 -0.75
C ALA A 168 -14.14 9.91 -1.59
N LEU A 169 -14.95 9.06 -2.23
CA LEU A 169 -14.47 7.97 -3.09
C LEU A 169 -13.48 8.47 -4.15
N GLU A 170 -13.72 9.67 -4.67
CA GLU A 170 -12.88 10.28 -5.69
C GLU A 170 -11.47 10.61 -5.18
N ALA A 171 -11.35 11.00 -3.91
CA ALA A 171 -10.06 11.28 -3.30
C ALA A 171 -9.26 9.98 -3.08
N ILE A 172 -9.95 8.89 -2.74
CA ILE A 172 -9.35 7.58 -2.54
C ILE A 172 -8.77 7.05 -3.86
N TRP A 173 -9.52 7.13 -4.97
CA TRP A 173 -9.02 6.69 -6.27
C TRP A 173 -7.82 7.50 -6.76
N LEU A 174 -7.82 8.82 -6.52
CA LEU A 174 -6.66 9.66 -6.83
C LEU A 174 -5.41 9.21 -6.07
N GLU A 175 -5.55 8.86 -4.80
CA GLU A 175 -4.44 8.36 -3.99
C GLU A 175 -3.93 7.01 -4.50
N PHE A 176 -4.84 6.10 -4.84
CA PHE A 176 -4.48 4.75 -5.25
C PHE A 176 -3.76 4.73 -6.59
N CYS A 177 -4.30 5.45 -7.59
CA CYS A 177 -3.89 5.28 -8.99
C CYS A 177 -3.16 6.48 -9.61
N CYS A 178 -3.30 7.70 -9.05
CA CYS A 178 -2.91 8.92 -9.76
C CYS A 178 -1.77 9.73 -9.10
N HIS A 179 -1.33 9.43 -7.87
CA HIS A 179 -0.28 10.24 -7.23
C HIS A 179 0.97 9.49 -6.73
N PRO A 180 1.96 9.17 -7.59
CA PRO A 180 2.02 9.42 -9.05
C PRO A 180 1.13 8.51 -9.92
N PHE A 181 1.04 8.75 -11.23
CA PHE A 181 0.25 7.89 -12.13
C PHE A 181 0.88 6.51 -12.32
N VAL A 182 0.05 5.46 -12.27
CA VAL A 182 0.45 4.09 -12.62
C VAL A 182 -0.59 3.48 -13.57
N PRO A 183 -0.29 3.37 -14.88
CA PRO A 183 -1.22 2.88 -15.89
C PRO A 183 -1.81 1.51 -15.56
N GLU A 184 -0.98 0.57 -15.06
CA GLU A 184 -1.47 -0.75 -14.71
C GLU A 184 -2.52 -0.70 -13.59
N LEU A 185 -2.30 0.13 -12.56
CA LEU A 185 -3.28 0.30 -11.48
C LEU A 185 -4.54 1.02 -11.95
N PHE A 186 -4.39 1.92 -12.90
CA PHE A 186 -5.50 2.67 -13.47
C PHE A 186 -6.48 1.76 -14.24
N SER A 187 -5.95 0.76 -14.94
CA SER A 187 -6.76 -0.20 -15.70
C SER A 187 -7.75 -1.01 -14.85
N PHE A 188 -7.49 -1.14 -13.54
CA PHE A 188 -8.39 -1.83 -12.60
C PHE A 188 -9.56 -0.97 -12.11
N LEU A 189 -9.53 0.35 -12.32
CA LEU A 189 -10.61 1.24 -11.89
C LEU A 189 -11.87 1.02 -12.74
N PRO A 190 -13.08 1.27 -12.19
CA PRO A 190 -14.30 1.20 -12.99
C PRO A 190 -14.32 2.24 -14.10
N ARG A 191 -14.91 1.90 -15.25
CA ARG A 191 -14.81 2.68 -16.50
C ARG A 191 -15.29 4.14 -16.36
N LYS A 192 -16.30 4.38 -15.52
CA LYS A 192 -16.80 5.74 -15.19
C LYS A 192 -15.70 6.62 -14.61
N PHE A 193 -14.88 6.05 -13.72
CA PHE A 193 -13.75 6.73 -13.09
C PHE A 193 -12.58 6.85 -14.06
N GLN A 194 -12.29 5.82 -14.87
CA GLN A 194 -11.23 5.92 -15.88
C GLN A 194 -11.44 7.13 -16.82
N CYS A 195 -12.66 7.31 -17.33
CA CYS A 195 -12.98 8.43 -18.21
C CYS A 195 -12.86 9.79 -17.51
N GLU A 196 -13.41 9.93 -16.31
CA GLU A 196 -13.34 11.21 -15.58
C GLU A 196 -11.91 11.54 -15.15
N TYR A 197 -11.11 10.54 -14.76
CA TYR A 197 -9.73 10.75 -14.34
C TYR A 197 -8.75 10.93 -15.49
N ILE A 198 -8.98 10.37 -16.68
CA ILE A 198 -8.23 10.77 -17.89
C ILE A 198 -8.56 12.21 -18.25
N LYS A 199 -9.85 12.58 -18.19
CA LYS A 199 -10.31 13.92 -18.56
C LYS A 199 -9.84 14.99 -17.59
N LYS A 200 -9.90 14.75 -16.28
CA LYS A 200 -9.67 15.78 -15.26
C LYS A 200 -8.27 16.42 -15.35
N PRO A 201 -7.18 15.67 -15.54
CA PRO A 201 -5.87 16.23 -15.80
C PRO A 201 -5.76 16.89 -17.18
N VAL A 202 -6.40 16.38 -18.24
CA VAL A 202 -6.45 17.12 -19.54
C VAL A 202 -7.14 18.48 -19.38
N PHE A 203 -8.21 18.55 -18.60
CA PHE A 203 -8.89 19.82 -18.27
C PHE A 203 -8.05 20.71 -17.35
N LEU A 204 -7.46 20.17 -16.29
CA LEU A 204 -6.58 20.93 -15.39
C LEU A 204 -5.29 21.39 -16.10
N HIS A 205 -4.74 20.59 -17.01
CA HIS A 205 -3.55 20.91 -17.81
C HIS A 205 -3.82 22.04 -18.82
N ASN A 206 -5.07 22.18 -19.29
CA ASN A 206 -5.49 23.33 -20.09
C ASN A 206 -5.75 24.59 -19.24
N ILE A 207 -6.05 24.44 -17.94
CA ILE A 207 -6.42 25.56 -17.06
C ILE A 207 -5.23 26.08 -16.23
N SER A 208 -4.26 25.23 -15.88
CA SER A 208 -3.23 25.54 -14.87
C SER A 208 -1.80 25.33 -15.36
N TRP A 209 -1.40 25.92 -16.50
CA TRP A 209 0.02 25.97 -16.91
C TRP A 209 0.88 26.66 -15.82
N GLN A 210 1.28 25.87 -14.83
CA GLN A 210 2.31 26.12 -13.84
C GLN A 210 3.22 24.88 -13.86
N LYS A 211 4.50 25.11 -14.16
CA LYS A 211 5.54 24.09 -14.42
C LYS A 211 5.78 23.05 -13.29
N ASN A 212 5.04 23.09 -12.18
CA ASN A 212 5.29 22.31 -10.97
C ASN A 212 4.08 21.47 -10.51
N SER A 213 3.08 21.21 -11.36
CA SER A 213 1.96 20.36 -10.98
C SER A 213 2.39 18.89 -10.91
N SER A 214 2.06 18.18 -9.82
CA SER A 214 2.26 16.71 -9.72
C SER A 214 1.45 15.92 -10.76
N LEU A 215 0.56 16.59 -11.48
CA LEU A 215 -0.22 16.06 -12.60
C LEU A 215 0.45 16.26 -13.97
N LEU A 216 1.58 16.98 -14.05
CA LEU A 216 2.36 17.09 -15.29
C LEU A 216 2.92 15.71 -15.69
N ASP A 217 3.51 15.00 -14.73
CA ASP A 217 3.96 13.59 -14.84
C ASP A 217 2.82 12.65 -15.30
N TYR A 218 1.57 12.95 -14.94
CA TYR A 218 0.39 12.18 -15.35
C TYR A 218 0.07 12.42 -16.84
N ALA A 219 0.11 13.67 -17.29
CA ALA A 219 -0.21 14.01 -18.68
C ALA A 219 0.89 13.58 -19.66
N GLU A 220 2.16 13.72 -19.29
CA GLU A 220 3.28 13.26 -20.12
C GLU A 220 3.22 11.74 -20.34
N ARG A 221 2.94 10.96 -19.28
CA ARG A 221 2.83 9.49 -19.38
C ARG A 221 1.63 9.00 -20.18
N LEU A 222 0.55 9.76 -20.23
CA LEU A 222 -0.61 9.45 -21.06
C LEU A 222 -0.34 9.63 -22.56
N VAL A 223 0.65 10.45 -22.92
CA VAL A 223 1.04 10.72 -24.31
C VAL A 223 2.14 9.78 -24.79
N GLU A 224 2.93 9.23 -23.85
CA GLU A 224 3.99 8.25 -24.14
C GLU A 224 3.50 6.80 -24.31
N GLU A 225 2.22 6.51 -23.99
CA GLU A 225 1.52 5.25 -24.29
C GLU A 225 0.60 5.39 -25.52
#